data_AF-A0A933F3E6-F1
#
_entry.id   AF-A0A933F3E6-F1
#
_cell.length_a   1.000
_cell.length_b   1.000
_cell.length_c   1.000
_cell.angle_alpha   90.00
_cell.angle_beta   90.00
_cell.angle_gamma   90.00
#
_symmetry.space_group_name_H-M   'P 1'
#
loop_
_entity.id
_entity.type
_entity.pdbx_description
1 polymer ?
#
loop_
_entity_poly.entity_id
_entity_poly.type
_entity_poly.pdbx_seq_one_letter_code
_entity_poly.pdbx_strand_id
1 'polypeptide(L)'
;MAPSRILETIDRICLLGGAGVTGRARELARLYKAARSLAGEPLCAASARRLEATLHPGAAVLLLTGAGAPPRLPRGETDGPLGAAVLARGLVLAFGTRPLVVAEARFRGPIMATLDALADSAGDGSWRRAVRYAPFPSRRNSATRAAAALWDRVSPVAIISIERLGPNSRGVTHNVMGEDVTAAHAGVESLLTLARRRGVLTIGVGDRGNELGFGSIMTRRSRIASLARPCACPCRSTITCTVPAEVVVVASVSNWGAYAMVAGLAIRLGDARLLHHPKDETRMLKACVLAGARDGISAQRRLTVDALSLKLQRAVVTLLRGAVARLKASESNL
;
A
#
# COMPACT_ATOMS: atom_id res chain seq x y z
N MET A 1 9.66 18.11 -20.89
CA MET A 1 9.62 16.62 -20.92
C MET A 1 8.16 16.21 -20.80
N ALA A 2 7.61 15.39 -21.70
CA ALA A 2 6.17 15.05 -21.66
C ALA A 2 5.77 14.43 -20.30
N PRO A 3 4.59 14.77 -19.73
CA PRO A 3 4.12 14.24 -18.43
C PRO A 3 4.20 12.72 -18.31
N SER A 4 3.98 12.00 -19.42
CA SER A 4 4.10 10.54 -19.51
C SER A 4 5.50 10.01 -19.13
N ARG A 5 6.59 10.71 -19.49
CA ARG A 5 7.96 10.28 -19.16
C ARG A 5 8.31 10.46 -17.69
N ILE A 6 7.70 11.44 -17.01
CA ILE A 6 7.92 11.67 -15.58
C ILE A 6 7.21 10.59 -14.76
N LEU A 7 6.00 10.22 -15.14
CA LEU A 7 5.24 9.14 -14.51
C LEU A 7 5.96 7.78 -14.67
N GLU A 8 6.54 7.49 -15.84
CA GLU A 8 7.43 6.34 -16.02
C GLU A 8 8.67 6.38 -15.10
N THR A 9 9.20 7.57 -14.83
CA THR A 9 10.33 7.74 -13.90
C THR A 9 9.93 7.48 -12.46
N ILE A 10 8.74 7.93 -12.04
CA ILE A 10 8.19 7.68 -10.70
C ILE A 10 8.04 6.18 -10.44
N ASP A 11 7.45 5.43 -11.37
CA ASP A 11 7.34 3.98 -11.27
C ASP A 11 8.72 3.34 -11.11
N ARG A 12 9.69 3.72 -11.97
CA ARG A 12 11.06 3.18 -11.92
C ARG A 12 11.78 3.48 -10.60
N ILE A 13 11.61 4.68 -10.04
CA ILE A 13 12.16 5.02 -8.71
C ILE A 13 11.63 4.05 -7.65
N CYS A 14 10.36 3.68 -7.72
CA CYS A 14 9.73 2.78 -6.75
C CYS A 14 10.10 1.30 -6.95
N LEU A 15 10.83 0.97 -8.01
CA LEU A 15 11.40 -0.36 -8.27
C LEU A 15 12.87 -0.49 -7.84
N LEU A 16 13.47 0.55 -7.26
CA LEU A 16 14.84 0.51 -6.73
C LEU A 16 14.99 -0.52 -5.60
N GLY A 17 16.20 -0.99 -5.31
CA GLY A 17 16.46 -1.85 -4.14
C GLY A 17 16.03 -3.32 -4.28
N GLY A 18 15.26 -3.71 -5.30
CA GLY A 18 14.93 -5.12 -5.58
C GLY A 18 16.17 -5.99 -5.90
N ALA A 19 17.31 -5.36 -6.20
CA ALA A 19 18.55 -5.98 -6.69
C ALA A 19 19.42 -6.69 -5.64
N GLY A 20 19.14 -6.57 -4.33
CA GLY A 20 19.99 -7.15 -3.28
C GLY A 20 19.97 -8.68 -3.15
N VAL A 21 18.98 -9.35 -3.77
CA VAL A 21 18.90 -10.81 -3.89
C VAL A 21 18.48 -11.12 -5.33
N THR A 22 19.33 -11.80 -6.10
CA THR A 22 19.18 -12.00 -7.56
C THR A 22 17.86 -12.66 -8.00
N GLY A 23 17.12 -13.27 -7.07
CA GLY A 23 15.73 -13.71 -7.26
C GLY A 23 14.71 -12.55 -7.19
N ARG A 24 14.74 -11.74 -6.13
CA ARG A 24 13.71 -10.72 -5.81
C ARG A 24 13.52 -9.69 -6.93
N ALA A 25 14.60 -9.20 -7.54
CA ALA A 25 14.50 -8.23 -8.64
C ALA A 25 13.75 -8.78 -9.86
N ARG A 26 14.01 -10.04 -10.23
CA ARG A 26 13.37 -10.68 -11.39
C ARG A 26 11.89 -10.92 -11.14
N GLU A 27 11.54 -11.28 -9.91
CA GLU A 27 10.15 -11.49 -9.50
C GLU A 27 9.37 -10.18 -9.52
N LEU A 28 9.92 -9.14 -8.89
CA LEU A 28 9.33 -7.81 -8.89
C LEU A 28 9.14 -7.26 -10.32
N ALA A 29 10.14 -7.42 -11.19
CA ALA A 29 10.05 -6.99 -12.59
C ALA A 29 8.92 -7.71 -13.35
N ARG A 30 8.67 -9.00 -13.06
CA ARG A 30 7.53 -9.74 -13.63
C ARG A 30 6.19 -9.23 -13.11
N LEU A 31 6.08 -8.97 -11.80
CA LEU A 31 4.88 -8.36 -11.21
C LEU A 31 4.59 -7.01 -11.85
N TYR A 32 5.61 -6.15 -11.92
CA TYR A 32 5.49 -4.82 -12.51
C TYR A 32 5.08 -4.90 -13.97
N LYS A 33 5.72 -5.77 -14.78
CA LYS A 33 5.34 -5.96 -16.18
C LYS A 33 3.89 -6.41 -16.34
N ALA A 34 3.42 -7.33 -15.49
CA ALA A 34 2.04 -7.80 -15.51
C ALA A 34 1.05 -6.68 -15.15
N ALA A 35 1.32 -5.93 -14.08
CA ALA A 35 0.51 -4.77 -13.67
C ALA A 35 0.52 -3.66 -14.72
N ARG A 36 1.69 -3.32 -15.28
CA ARG A 36 1.86 -2.28 -16.31
C ARG A 36 1.12 -2.62 -17.59
N SER A 37 1.13 -3.90 -17.96
CA SER A 37 0.37 -4.42 -19.11
C SER A 37 -1.14 -4.37 -18.86
N LEU A 38 -1.59 -4.69 -17.64
CA LEU A 38 -3.00 -4.60 -17.26
C LEU A 38 -3.50 -3.15 -17.25
N ALA A 39 -2.67 -2.23 -16.74
CA ALA A 39 -3.01 -0.82 -16.62
C ALA A 39 -2.98 -0.06 -17.96
N GLY A 40 -2.13 -0.48 -18.91
CA GLY A 40 -1.93 0.23 -20.19
C GLY A 40 -1.11 1.52 -20.07
N GLU A 41 -0.96 2.09 -18.87
CA GLU A 41 -0.17 3.28 -18.54
C GLU A 41 0.69 3.04 -17.27
N PRO A 42 1.62 3.95 -16.88
CA PRO A 42 2.35 3.83 -15.61
C PRO A 42 1.39 3.61 -14.43
N LEU A 43 1.78 2.77 -13.46
CA LEU A 43 0.94 2.38 -12.33
C LEU A 43 0.55 3.58 -11.47
N CYS A 44 1.50 4.52 -11.24
CA CYS A 44 1.20 5.78 -10.57
C CYS A 44 0.20 6.66 -11.37
N ALA A 45 0.25 6.62 -12.71
CA ALA A 45 -0.67 7.35 -13.57
C ALA A 45 -2.08 6.76 -13.52
N ALA A 46 -2.20 5.44 -13.68
CA ALA A 46 -3.46 4.72 -13.63
C ALA A 46 -4.18 4.93 -12.30
N SER A 47 -3.45 4.73 -11.19
CA SER A 47 -4.00 4.94 -9.85
C SER A 47 -4.42 6.39 -9.61
N ALA A 48 -3.58 7.38 -9.95
CA ALA A 48 -3.91 8.79 -9.78
C ALA A 48 -5.13 9.22 -10.61
N ARG A 49 -5.22 8.78 -11.87
CA ARG A 49 -6.37 9.07 -12.74
C ARG A 49 -7.66 8.48 -12.19
N ARG A 50 -7.64 7.24 -11.70
CA ARG A 50 -8.84 6.61 -11.10
C ARG A 50 -9.24 7.29 -9.79
N LEU A 51 -8.28 7.68 -8.95
CA LEU A 51 -8.55 8.41 -7.72
C LEU A 51 -9.17 9.77 -8.01
N GLU A 52 -8.59 10.57 -8.91
CA GLU A 52 -9.13 11.88 -9.29
C GLU A 52 -10.55 11.78 -9.87
N ALA A 53 -10.82 10.76 -10.71
CA ALA A 53 -12.16 10.55 -11.27
C ALA A 53 -13.21 10.09 -10.25
N THR A 54 -12.81 9.61 -9.07
CA THR A 54 -13.70 8.99 -8.08
C THR A 54 -13.89 9.86 -6.84
N LEU A 55 -12.85 10.56 -6.41
CA LEU A 55 -12.81 11.24 -5.12
C LEU A 55 -13.35 12.66 -5.20
N HIS A 56 -14.03 13.05 -4.12
CA HIS A 56 -14.67 14.36 -3.96
C HIS A 56 -14.66 14.75 -2.47
N PRO A 57 -14.93 16.02 -2.12
CA PRO A 57 -15.01 16.46 -0.73
C PRO A 57 -15.94 15.61 0.12
N GLY A 58 -15.46 15.16 1.28
CA GLY A 58 -16.21 14.31 2.20
C GLY A 58 -16.24 12.82 1.85
N ALA A 59 -15.73 12.42 0.67
CA ALA A 59 -15.71 11.03 0.23
C ALA A 59 -15.01 10.12 1.24
N ALA A 60 -15.67 9.03 1.62
CA ALA A 60 -15.09 8.02 2.50
C ALA A 60 -14.18 7.06 1.70
N VAL A 61 -12.96 6.87 2.19
CA VAL A 61 -11.97 5.98 1.58
C VAL A 61 -11.47 4.98 2.62
N LEU A 62 -11.54 3.68 2.34
CA LEU A 62 -10.96 2.68 3.24
C LEU A 62 -9.50 2.43 2.85
N LEU A 63 -8.60 2.52 3.83
CA LEU A 63 -7.19 2.15 3.68
C LEU A 63 -6.93 0.88 4.48
N LEU A 64 -6.71 -0.23 3.80
CA LEU A 64 -6.46 -1.54 4.40
C LEU A 64 -4.95 -1.75 4.50
N THR A 65 -4.39 -1.81 5.70
CA THR A 65 -2.92 -1.96 5.85
C THR A 65 -2.53 -2.76 7.09
N GLY A 66 -1.28 -3.24 7.07
CA GLY A 66 -0.66 -4.00 8.15
C GLY A 66 -0.56 -5.48 7.79
N ALA A 67 0.63 -6.03 8.00
CA ALA A 67 0.94 -7.42 7.77
C ALA A 67 1.87 -7.98 8.85
N GLY A 68 1.88 -9.32 8.98
CA GLY A 68 2.72 -10.05 9.91
C GLY A 68 1.96 -10.67 11.08
N ALA A 69 2.47 -11.78 11.63
CA ALA A 69 1.83 -12.54 12.72
C ALA A 69 2.77 -12.71 13.93
N PRO A 70 2.24 -12.87 15.16
CA PRO A 70 3.05 -13.26 16.32
C PRO A 70 3.64 -14.66 16.10
N PRO A 71 4.81 -14.98 16.69
CA PRO A 71 5.61 -14.11 17.56
C PRO A 71 6.58 -13.18 16.79
N ARG A 72 6.75 -13.36 15.47
CA ARG A 72 7.75 -12.62 14.67
C ARG A 72 7.39 -11.15 14.51
N LEU A 73 6.15 -10.86 14.14
CA LEU A 73 5.64 -9.51 13.86
C LEU A 73 4.36 -9.25 14.68
N PRO A 74 4.45 -9.21 16.03
CA PRO A 74 3.26 -9.18 16.89
C PRO A 74 2.43 -7.90 16.72
N ARG A 75 3.10 -6.78 16.45
CA ARG A 75 2.50 -5.46 16.18
C ARG A 75 2.50 -5.09 14.69
N GLY A 76 2.82 -6.04 13.83
CA GLY A 76 2.93 -5.84 12.39
C GLY A 76 4.30 -5.35 11.95
N GLU A 77 4.45 -5.16 10.65
CA GLU A 77 5.68 -4.69 10.03
C GLU A 77 5.71 -3.20 9.69
N THR A 78 6.88 -2.71 9.28
CA THR A 78 7.11 -1.31 8.89
C THR A 78 6.70 -1.00 7.45
N ASP A 79 6.47 -2.00 6.60
CA ASP A 79 5.88 -1.80 5.27
C ASP A 79 4.35 -1.82 5.33
N GLY A 80 3.70 -0.89 4.64
CA GLY A 80 2.26 -0.60 4.73
C GLY A 80 1.91 0.68 5.51
N PRO A 81 2.16 0.76 6.83
CA PRO A 81 1.69 1.87 7.67
C PRO A 81 2.13 3.26 7.20
N LEU A 82 3.38 3.40 6.73
CA LEU A 82 3.91 4.69 6.26
C LEU A 82 3.26 5.11 4.94
N GLY A 83 3.09 4.16 4.01
CA GLY A 83 2.36 4.34 2.77
C GLY A 83 0.92 4.76 3.02
N ALA A 84 0.24 4.09 3.95
CA ALA A 84 -1.11 4.43 4.35
C ALA A 84 -1.20 5.84 4.95
N ALA A 85 -0.23 6.25 5.77
CA ALA A 85 -0.19 7.60 6.35
C ALA A 85 -0.01 8.69 5.29
N VAL A 86 0.96 8.50 4.38
CA VAL A 86 1.24 9.45 3.30
C VAL A 86 0.08 9.53 2.31
N LEU A 87 -0.51 8.39 1.94
CA LEU A 87 -1.68 8.38 1.07
C LEU A 87 -2.89 9.04 1.75
N ALA A 88 -3.18 8.72 3.01
CA ALA A 88 -4.27 9.35 3.75
C ALA A 88 -4.13 10.88 3.76
N ARG A 89 -2.94 11.40 4.08
CA ARG A 89 -2.64 12.84 4.01
C ARG A 89 -2.87 13.38 2.60
N GLY A 90 -2.30 12.73 1.58
CA GLY A 90 -2.44 13.15 0.19
C GLY A 90 -3.90 13.23 -0.27
N LEU A 91 -4.72 12.25 0.06
CA LEU A 91 -6.14 12.22 -0.31
C LEU A 91 -6.97 13.28 0.43
N VAL A 92 -6.63 13.60 1.68
CA VAL A 92 -7.29 14.68 2.43
C VAL A 92 -6.93 16.04 1.84
N LEU A 93 -5.65 16.28 1.55
CA LEU A 93 -5.21 17.56 0.99
C LEU A 93 -5.69 17.79 -0.44
N ALA A 94 -5.71 16.75 -1.27
CA ALA A 94 -6.10 16.85 -2.67
C ALA A 94 -7.62 17.02 -2.86
N PHE A 95 -8.41 16.31 -2.06
CA PHE A 95 -9.85 16.17 -2.32
C PHE A 95 -10.74 16.38 -1.10
N GLY A 96 -10.21 16.66 0.09
CA GLY A 96 -11.03 16.79 1.31
C GLY A 96 -11.70 15.48 1.75
N THR A 97 -11.09 14.33 1.45
CA THR A 97 -11.66 13.01 1.79
C THR A 97 -11.69 12.73 3.30
N ARG A 98 -12.38 11.64 3.68
CA ARG A 98 -12.43 11.10 5.05
C ARG A 98 -11.85 9.68 5.10
N PRO A 99 -10.51 9.51 5.13
CA PRO A 99 -9.90 8.19 5.18
C PRO A 99 -10.20 7.45 6.48
N LEU A 100 -10.53 6.17 6.36
CA LEU A 100 -10.65 5.24 7.48
C LEU A 100 -9.64 4.12 7.28
N VAL A 101 -8.61 4.08 8.14
CA VAL A 101 -7.65 2.99 8.17
C VAL A 101 -8.29 1.80 8.88
N VAL A 102 -8.26 0.63 8.23
CA VAL A 102 -8.89 -0.60 8.71
C VAL A 102 -7.86 -1.69 8.81
N ALA A 103 -7.67 -2.22 10.02
CA ALA A 103 -6.68 -3.26 10.32
C ALA A 103 -7.06 -4.00 11.62
N GLU A 104 -6.26 -4.97 12.04
CA GLU A 104 -6.35 -5.63 13.34
C GLU A 104 -5.95 -4.67 14.46
N ALA A 105 -6.63 -4.73 15.60
CA ALA A 105 -6.35 -3.89 16.77
C ALA A 105 -4.87 -3.89 17.18
N ARG A 106 -4.14 -5.00 16.99
CA ARG A 106 -2.71 -5.11 17.31
C ARG A 106 -1.80 -4.20 16.47
N PHE A 107 -2.25 -3.79 15.27
CA PHE A 107 -1.54 -2.86 14.39
C PHE A 107 -1.88 -1.39 14.65
N ARG A 108 -2.89 -1.10 15.49
CA ARG A 108 -3.32 0.27 15.81
C ARG A 108 -2.17 1.14 16.29
N GLY A 109 -1.35 0.65 17.22
CA GLY A 109 -0.25 1.43 17.81
C GLY A 109 0.70 1.99 16.75
N PRO A 110 1.38 1.14 15.96
CA PRO A 110 2.27 1.59 14.90
C PRO A 110 1.61 2.50 13.86
N ILE A 111 0.42 2.13 13.36
CA ILE A 111 -0.31 2.92 12.35
C ILE A 111 -0.62 4.34 12.87
N MET A 112 -1.14 4.44 14.09
CA MET A 112 -1.50 5.73 14.67
C MET A 112 -0.26 6.58 14.95
N ALA A 113 0.81 5.97 15.49
CA ALA A 113 2.06 6.66 15.74
C ALA A 113 2.69 7.21 14.45
N THR A 114 2.58 6.49 13.33
CA THR A 114 3.01 6.96 12.01
C THR A 114 2.19 8.16 11.52
N LEU A 115 0.85 8.08 11.61
CA LEU A 115 -0.04 9.17 11.23
C LEU A 115 0.24 10.45 12.04
N ASP A 116 0.40 10.30 13.35
CA ASP A 116 0.64 11.41 14.28
C ASP A 116 2.02 12.04 14.02
N ALA A 117 3.07 11.21 13.85
CA ALA A 117 4.41 11.70 13.55
C ALA A 117 4.50 12.47 12.21
N LEU A 118 3.71 12.08 11.21
CA LEU A 118 3.59 12.82 9.95
C LEU A 118 2.89 14.16 10.14
N ALA A 119 1.78 14.18 10.91
CA ALA A 119 1.03 15.39 11.20
C ALA A 119 1.89 16.44 11.93
N ASP A 120 2.67 16.01 12.92
CA ASP A 120 3.59 16.88 13.67
C ASP A 120 4.72 17.46 12.80
N SER A 121 5.19 16.69 11.82
CA SER A 121 6.34 17.09 10.99
C SER A 121 5.98 18.04 9.84
N ALA A 122 4.74 17.92 9.34
CA ALA A 122 4.27 18.60 8.15
C ALA A 122 3.95 20.09 8.37
N GLY A 123 3.99 20.61 9.61
CA GLY A 123 3.69 22.00 9.94
C GLY A 123 2.20 22.37 9.92
N ASP A 124 1.40 21.63 9.14
CA ASP A 124 -0.08 21.65 9.17
C ASP A 124 -0.61 20.22 9.36
N GLY A 125 -0.99 19.92 10.61
CA GLY A 125 -1.58 18.65 11.02
C GLY A 125 -3.10 18.60 10.88
N SER A 126 -3.76 19.61 10.31
CA SER A 126 -5.24 19.70 10.24
C SER A 126 -5.88 18.49 9.57
N TRP A 127 -5.24 17.96 8.51
CA TRP A 127 -5.67 16.77 7.77
C TRP A 127 -5.86 15.55 8.69
N ARG A 128 -5.09 15.47 9.78
CA ARG A 128 -5.07 14.32 10.69
C ARG A 128 -6.44 14.07 11.33
N ARG A 129 -7.23 15.12 11.56
CA ARG A 129 -8.58 15.04 12.14
C ARG A 129 -9.57 14.31 11.23
N ALA A 130 -9.33 14.30 9.92
CA ALA A 130 -10.15 13.60 8.94
C ALA A 130 -9.85 12.09 8.88
N VAL A 131 -8.69 11.65 9.38
CA VAL A 131 -8.25 10.25 9.32
C VAL A 131 -8.61 9.52 10.60
N ARG A 132 -9.34 8.41 10.47
CA ARG A 132 -9.76 7.56 11.58
C ARG A 132 -9.18 6.15 11.44
N TYR A 133 -9.27 5.39 12.53
CA TYR A 133 -8.90 3.98 12.55
C TYR A 133 -10.08 3.14 13.05
N ALA A 134 -10.35 2.00 12.40
CA ALA A 134 -11.31 1.00 12.86
C ALA A 134 -10.64 -0.39 12.94
N PRO A 135 -10.71 -1.07 14.09
CA PRO A 135 -10.30 -2.46 14.16
C PRO A 135 -11.26 -3.34 13.33
N PHE A 136 -10.73 -4.38 12.70
CA PHE A 136 -11.51 -5.35 11.93
C PHE A 136 -11.30 -6.77 12.46
N PRO A 137 -12.36 -7.59 12.56
CA PRO A 137 -12.25 -8.93 13.15
C PRO A 137 -11.52 -9.92 12.25
N SER A 138 -10.87 -10.90 12.87
CA SER A 138 -10.48 -12.15 12.21
C SER A 138 -11.69 -13.09 12.03
N ARG A 139 -11.52 -14.13 11.20
CA ARG A 139 -12.51 -15.15 10.77
C ARG A 139 -13.59 -14.70 9.77
N ARG A 140 -13.94 -15.62 8.84
CA ARG A 140 -14.79 -15.39 7.66
C ARG A 140 -16.25 -15.01 7.95
N ASN A 141 -16.91 -15.69 8.91
CA ASN A 141 -18.34 -15.46 9.18
C ASN A 141 -18.58 -14.13 9.93
N SER A 142 -17.68 -13.76 10.84
CA SER A 142 -17.65 -12.44 11.49
C SER A 142 -17.23 -11.35 10.51
N ALA A 143 -16.22 -11.59 9.67
CA ALA A 143 -15.71 -10.62 8.71
C ALA A 143 -16.74 -10.21 7.66
N THR A 144 -17.57 -11.13 7.16
CA THR A 144 -18.61 -10.79 6.17
C THR A 144 -19.67 -9.85 6.77
N ARG A 145 -20.16 -10.17 7.98
CA ARG A 145 -21.11 -9.29 8.69
C ARG A 145 -20.48 -7.96 9.09
N ALA A 146 -19.23 -7.98 9.56
CA ALA A 146 -18.50 -6.76 9.88
C ALA A 146 -18.24 -5.90 8.64
N ALA A 147 -17.99 -6.52 7.48
CA ALA A 147 -17.83 -5.81 6.21
C ALA A 147 -19.13 -5.13 5.80
N ALA A 148 -20.28 -5.83 5.88
CA ALA A 148 -21.59 -5.24 5.61
C ALA A 148 -21.90 -4.08 6.57
N ALA A 149 -21.75 -4.29 7.89
CA ALA A 149 -22.01 -3.24 8.88
C ALA A 149 -21.05 -2.05 8.77
N LEU A 150 -19.79 -2.26 8.39
CA LEU A 150 -18.85 -1.18 8.10
C LEU A 150 -19.27 -0.44 6.82
N TRP A 151 -19.69 -1.18 5.80
CA TRP A 151 -20.17 -0.62 4.54
C TRP A 151 -21.38 0.27 4.75
N ASP A 152 -22.41 -0.20 5.46
CA ASP A 152 -23.65 0.56 5.68
C ASP A 152 -23.40 1.85 6.48
N ARG A 153 -22.39 1.83 7.37
CA ARG A 153 -22.02 3.00 8.18
C ARG A 153 -21.16 4.01 7.41
N VAL A 154 -20.30 3.56 6.51
CA VAL A 154 -19.22 4.39 5.93
C VAL A 154 -19.46 4.70 4.45
N SER A 155 -20.13 3.80 3.72
CA SER A 155 -20.40 3.89 2.27
C SER A 155 -19.19 4.36 1.47
N PRO A 156 -18.07 3.61 1.49
CA PRO A 156 -16.84 4.07 0.88
C PRO A 156 -16.93 4.10 -0.65
N VAL A 157 -16.30 5.10 -1.27
CA VAL A 157 -16.21 5.23 -2.73
C VAL A 157 -14.90 4.71 -3.30
N ALA A 158 -13.93 4.40 -2.43
CA ALA A 158 -12.71 3.70 -2.79
C ALA A 158 -12.21 2.83 -1.62
N ILE A 159 -11.60 1.69 -1.96
CA ILE A 159 -10.87 0.83 -1.03
C ILE A 159 -9.48 0.57 -1.58
N ILE A 160 -8.46 0.85 -0.77
CA ILE A 160 -7.05 0.76 -1.15
C ILE A 160 -6.34 -0.14 -0.15
N SER A 161 -5.78 -1.26 -0.59
CA SER A 161 -4.92 -2.13 0.23
C SER A 161 -3.45 -1.78 0.02
N ILE A 162 -2.69 -1.66 1.12
CA ILE A 162 -1.27 -1.29 1.12
C ILE A 162 -0.54 -2.23 2.08
N GLU A 163 0.32 -3.09 1.54
CA GLU A 163 0.98 -4.18 2.29
C GLU A 163 -0.02 -4.94 3.16
N ARG A 164 -0.97 -5.59 2.48
CA ARG A 164 -2.03 -6.31 3.16
C ARG A 164 -2.19 -7.69 2.58
N LEU A 165 -1.77 -8.69 3.34
CA LEU A 165 -1.85 -10.09 2.91
C LEU A 165 -3.28 -10.50 2.58
N GLY A 166 -3.42 -11.27 1.50
CA GLY A 166 -4.69 -11.79 0.99
C GLY A 166 -4.71 -13.31 0.88
N PRO A 167 -5.91 -13.90 0.85
CA PRO A 167 -6.06 -15.35 0.79
C PRO A 167 -5.76 -15.89 -0.61
N ASN A 168 -5.20 -17.09 -0.63
CA ASN A 168 -5.05 -17.88 -1.84
C ASN A 168 -6.36 -18.55 -2.28
N SER A 169 -6.29 -19.38 -3.32
CA SER A 169 -7.44 -20.12 -3.88
C SER A 169 -8.16 -21.06 -2.88
N ARG A 170 -7.50 -21.43 -1.78
CA ARG A 170 -8.06 -22.26 -0.69
C ARG A 170 -8.58 -21.42 0.47
N GLY A 171 -8.49 -20.09 0.38
CA GLY A 171 -8.92 -19.20 1.45
C GLY A 171 -7.90 -19.01 2.57
N VAL A 172 -6.66 -19.45 2.37
CA VAL A 172 -5.59 -19.39 3.38
C VAL A 172 -4.66 -18.24 3.06
N THR A 173 -4.37 -17.41 4.07
CA THR A 173 -3.47 -16.27 3.97
C THR A 173 -2.08 -16.69 4.43
N HIS A 174 -1.07 -16.42 3.60
CA HIS A 174 0.32 -16.81 3.86
C HIS A 174 1.24 -15.60 3.95
N ASN A 175 2.25 -15.71 4.81
CA ASN A 175 3.42 -14.85 4.69
C ASN A 175 4.35 -15.33 3.56
N VAL A 176 5.42 -14.58 3.30
CA VAL A 176 6.40 -14.89 2.24
C VAL A 176 7.17 -16.19 2.45
N MET A 177 7.19 -16.71 3.69
CA MET A 177 7.81 -18.01 4.02
C MET A 177 6.88 -19.19 3.74
N GLY A 178 5.63 -18.94 3.34
CA GLY A 178 4.63 -19.99 3.13
C GLY A 178 3.98 -20.51 4.41
N GLU A 179 4.10 -19.78 5.52
CA GLU A 179 3.44 -20.09 6.78
C GLU A 179 2.00 -19.58 6.77
N ASP A 180 1.06 -20.39 7.28
CA ASP A 180 -0.34 -19.99 7.43
C ASP A 180 -0.47 -18.95 8.56
N VAL A 181 -0.89 -17.75 8.20
CA VAL A 181 -1.10 -16.63 9.12
C VAL A 181 -2.58 -16.23 9.20
N THR A 182 -3.49 -17.05 8.66
CA THR A 182 -4.92 -16.75 8.55
C THR A 182 -5.54 -16.39 9.89
N ALA A 183 -5.19 -17.09 10.96
CA ALA A 183 -5.75 -16.84 12.30
C ALA A 183 -5.33 -15.47 12.88
N ALA A 184 -4.14 -14.99 12.50
CA ALA A 184 -3.62 -13.71 12.96
C ALA A 184 -4.12 -12.53 12.11
N HIS A 185 -4.72 -12.80 10.95
CA HIS A 185 -5.15 -11.77 10.01
C HIS A 185 -6.67 -11.51 10.04
N ALA A 186 -7.04 -10.24 10.05
CA ALA A 186 -8.40 -9.75 9.85
C ALA A 186 -8.90 -10.08 8.44
N GLY A 187 -10.18 -10.47 8.34
CA GLY A 187 -10.84 -10.90 7.10
C GLY A 187 -11.20 -9.75 6.15
N VAL A 188 -10.30 -8.78 5.98
CA VAL A 188 -10.53 -7.52 5.24
C VAL A 188 -10.67 -7.74 3.72
N GLU A 189 -10.33 -8.92 3.20
CA GLU A 189 -10.68 -9.33 1.83
C GLU A 189 -12.18 -9.24 1.55
N SER A 190 -13.00 -9.38 2.60
CA SER A 190 -14.46 -9.26 2.53
C SER A 190 -14.88 -7.85 2.09
N LEU A 191 -14.14 -6.82 2.52
CA LEU A 191 -14.38 -5.43 2.13
C LEU A 191 -14.03 -5.20 0.66
N LEU A 192 -12.87 -5.68 0.21
CA LEU A 192 -12.44 -5.53 -1.18
C LEU A 192 -13.37 -6.29 -2.14
N THR A 193 -13.81 -7.50 -1.75
CA THR A 193 -14.78 -8.29 -2.50
C THR A 193 -16.15 -7.58 -2.57
N LEU A 194 -16.60 -6.99 -1.46
CA LEU A 194 -17.85 -6.22 -1.43
C LEU A 194 -17.78 -4.97 -2.31
N ALA A 195 -16.65 -4.24 -2.28
CA ALA A 195 -16.45 -3.08 -3.15
C ALA A 195 -16.58 -3.42 -4.63
N ARG A 196 -15.96 -4.51 -5.07
CA ARG A 196 -16.09 -4.97 -6.46
C ARG A 196 -17.53 -5.28 -6.85
N ARG A 197 -18.29 -5.96 -5.99
CA ARG A 197 -19.71 -6.24 -6.24
C ARG A 197 -20.56 -4.98 -6.33
N ARG A 198 -20.13 -3.89 -5.67
CA ARG A 198 -20.82 -2.59 -5.63
C ARG A 198 -20.27 -1.58 -6.65
N GLY A 199 -19.34 -1.97 -7.52
CA GLY A 199 -18.73 -1.05 -8.50
C GLY A 199 -17.85 0.04 -7.88
N VAL A 200 -17.35 -0.17 -6.67
CA VAL A 200 -16.49 0.78 -5.95
C VAL A 200 -15.03 0.56 -6.35
N LEU A 201 -14.29 1.66 -6.49
CA LEU A 201 -12.87 1.64 -6.86
C LEU A 201 -12.07 0.78 -5.89
N THR A 202 -11.28 -0.16 -6.43
CA THR A 202 -10.39 -1.02 -5.66
C THR A 202 -8.96 -0.92 -6.17
N ILE A 203 -8.02 -0.62 -5.27
CA ILE A 203 -6.59 -0.52 -5.60
C ILE A 203 -5.80 -1.43 -4.66
N GLY A 204 -4.91 -2.26 -5.19
CA GLY A 204 -3.98 -3.07 -4.40
C GLY A 204 -2.54 -2.62 -4.60
N VAL A 205 -1.82 -2.40 -3.50
CA VAL A 205 -0.40 -2.01 -3.46
C VAL A 205 0.40 -3.10 -2.73
N GLY A 206 1.47 -3.59 -3.36
CA GLY A 206 2.24 -4.75 -2.90
C GLY A 206 3.60 -4.88 -3.60
N ASP A 207 4.43 -5.80 -3.13
CA ASP A 207 5.77 -6.09 -3.67
C ASP A 207 6.04 -7.58 -3.94
N ARG A 208 5.19 -8.51 -3.46
CA ARG A 208 5.43 -9.97 -3.50
C ARG A 208 4.42 -10.79 -4.29
N GLY A 209 3.14 -10.42 -4.33
CA GLY A 209 2.06 -11.20 -4.93
C GLY A 209 1.15 -11.98 -3.98
N ASN A 210 1.41 -11.97 -2.68
CA ASN A 210 0.52 -12.52 -1.64
C ASN A 210 -0.39 -11.45 -1.01
N GLU A 211 -0.42 -10.23 -1.54
CA GLU A 211 -1.17 -9.09 -1.06
C GLU A 211 -2.53 -8.95 -1.76
N LEU A 212 -3.49 -8.35 -1.07
CA LEU A 212 -4.82 -8.06 -1.57
C LEU A 212 -4.76 -7.17 -2.81
N GLY A 213 -5.51 -7.58 -3.84
CA GLY A 213 -5.56 -6.93 -5.14
C GLY A 213 -4.72 -7.64 -6.20
N PHE A 214 -3.68 -8.38 -5.80
CA PHE A 214 -2.76 -9.02 -6.74
C PHE A 214 -3.39 -10.16 -7.53
N GLY A 215 -4.57 -10.66 -7.14
CA GLY A 215 -5.32 -11.64 -7.92
C GLY A 215 -5.54 -11.22 -9.39
N SER A 216 -5.60 -9.91 -9.67
CA SER A 216 -5.75 -9.37 -11.03
C SER A 216 -4.55 -9.62 -11.95
N ILE A 217 -3.36 -9.78 -11.37
CA ILE A 217 -2.11 -9.98 -12.13
C ILE A 217 -1.53 -11.38 -11.93
N MET A 218 -2.24 -12.29 -11.25
CA MET A 218 -1.79 -13.66 -10.94
C MET A 218 -2.41 -14.67 -11.92
N THR A 219 -2.09 -14.52 -13.21
CA THR A 219 -2.51 -15.43 -14.28
C THR A 219 -1.44 -16.49 -14.56
N ARG A 220 -1.76 -17.53 -15.34
CA ARG A 220 -0.77 -18.57 -15.74
C ARG A 220 0.50 -18.00 -16.38
N ARG A 221 0.42 -16.86 -17.09
CA ARG A 221 1.55 -16.23 -17.80
C ARG A 221 2.45 -15.35 -16.92
N SER A 222 1.97 -14.99 -15.73
CA SER A 222 2.67 -14.14 -14.76
C SER A 222 3.02 -14.90 -13.48
N ARG A 223 2.81 -16.23 -13.45
CA ARG A 223 3.20 -17.07 -12.31
C ARG A 223 4.70 -16.97 -12.10
N ILE A 224 5.04 -16.39 -10.95
CA ILE A 224 6.40 -16.36 -10.46
C ILE A 224 6.68 -17.72 -9.84
N ALA A 225 7.81 -18.33 -10.21
CA ALA A 225 8.13 -19.69 -9.80
C ALA A 225 8.15 -19.84 -8.26
N SER A 226 8.66 -18.85 -7.52
CA SER A 226 8.61 -18.83 -6.05
C SER A 226 7.18 -18.85 -5.52
N LEU A 227 6.29 -18.05 -6.11
CA LEU A 227 4.87 -17.99 -5.78
C LEU A 227 4.09 -19.22 -6.24
N ALA A 228 4.64 -20.05 -7.13
CA ALA A 228 3.98 -21.26 -7.62
C ALA A 228 4.32 -22.49 -6.75
N ARG A 229 5.25 -22.37 -5.80
CA ARG A 229 5.63 -23.46 -4.90
C ARG A 229 4.48 -23.77 -3.93
N PRO A 230 4.10 -25.05 -3.77
CA PRO A 230 3.14 -25.44 -2.75
C PRO A 230 3.60 -25.04 -1.35
N CYS A 231 2.70 -24.55 -0.50
CA CYS A 231 2.94 -24.37 0.93
C CYS A 231 3.19 -25.73 1.57
N ALA A 232 3.93 -25.75 2.70
CA ALA A 232 4.05 -26.92 3.55
C ALA A 232 2.80 -27.15 4.43
N CYS A 233 1.88 -26.19 4.44
CA CYS A 233 0.65 -26.22 5.21
C CYS A 233 -0.40 -27.20 4.64
N PRO A 234 -1.42 -27.62 5.42
CA PRO A 234 -2.43 -28.58 4.96
C PRO A 234 -3.19 -28.18 3.70
N CYS A 235 -3.25 -26.89 3.34
CA CYS A 235 -3.96 -26.44 2.14
C CYS A 235 -3.28 -26.84 0.82
N ARG A 236 -1.97 -27.15 0.85
CA ARG A 236 -1.13 -27.55 -0.29
C ARG A 236 -1.27 -26.66 -1.54
N SER A 237 -1.72 -25.42 -1.37
CA SER A 237 -1.86 -24.41 -2.42
C SER A 237 -0.63 -23.51 -2.42
N THR A 238 -0.71 -22.31 -2.98
CA THR A 238 0.41 -21.38 -3.04
C THR A 238 0.18 -20.17 -2.14
N ILE A 239 1.22 -19.33 -1.96
CA ILE A 239 1.09 -18.07 -1.21
C ILE A 239 0.35 -16.99 -2.01
N THR A 240 0.12 -17.22 -3.29
CA THR A 240 -0.46 -16.25 -4.22
C THR A 240 -1.84 -15.81 -3.78
N CYS A 241 -2.03 -14.50 -3.62
CA CYS A 241 -3.34 -13.93 -3.37
C CYS A 241 -4.21 -14.06 -4.63
N THR A 242 -5.48 -14.42 -4.43
CA THR A 242 -6.44 -14.58 -5.53
C THR A 242 -7.51 -13.49 -5.57
N VAL A 243 -7.51 -12.57 -4.61
CA VAL A 243 -8.47 -11.47 -4.55
C VAL A 243 -8.02 -10.37 -5.51
N PRO A 244 -8.82 -10.04 -6.54
CA PRO A 244 -8.46 -9.03 -7.53
C PRO A 244 -8.76 -7.61 -7.04
N ALA A 245 -8.05 -6.63 -7.61
CA ALA A 245 -8.36 -5.20 -7.55
C ALA A 245 -8.47 -4.63 -8.96
N GLU A 246 -9.10 -3.47 -9.10
CA GLU A 246 -9.22 -2.80 -10.40
C GLU A 246 -7.88 -2.21 -10.86
N VAL A 247 -7.13 -1.60 -9.94
CA VAL A 247 -5.76 -1.14 -10.20
C VAL A 247 -4.80 -1.89 -9.28
N VAL A 248 -3.66 -2.30 -9.82
CA VAL A 248 -2.57 -2.91 -9.04
C VAL A 248 -1.33 -2.05 -9.18
N VAL A 249 -0.78 -1.61 -8.05
CA VAL A 249 0.46 -0.83 -7.97
C VAL A 249 1.55 -1.73 -7.38
N VAL A 250 2.57 -1.99 -8.17
CA VAL A 250 3.71 -2.82 -7.78
C VAL A 250 4.90 -1.91 -7.50
N ALA A 251 5.54 -2.09 -6.34
CA ALA A 251 6.76 -1.39 -5.95
C ALA A 251 7.68 -2.34 -5.19
N SER A 252 8.96 -2.00 -5.01
CA SER A 252 9.89 -2.79 -4.19
C SER A 252 9.54 -2.81 -2.70
N VAL A 253 8.80 -1.78 -2.28
CA VAL A 253 8.29 -1.55 -0.92
C VAL A 253 6.91 -0.95 -1.11
N SER A 254 5.89 -1.51 -0.49
CA SER A 254 4.49 -1.08 -0.64
C SER A 254 4.27 0.37 -0.23
N ASN A 255 4.99 0.86 0.79
CA ASN A 255 5.05 2.27 1.15
C ASN A 255 5.40 3.15 -0.05
N TRP A 256 6.39 2.76 -0.86
CA TRP A 256 6.81 3.53 -2.04
C TRP A 256 5.76 3.49 -3.14
N GLY A 257 5.05 2.38 -3.31
CA GLY A 257 3.91 2.30 -4.22
C GLY A 257 2.84 3.34 -3.85
N ALA A 258 2.52 3.48 -2.56
CA ALA A 258 1.60 4.52 -2.09
C ALA A 258 2.16 5.93 -2.31
N TYR A 259 3.47 6.14 -2.12
CA TYR A 259 4.12 7.42 -2.41
C TYR A 259 4.06 7.77 -3.91
N ALA A 260 4.20 6.77 -4.78
CA ALA A 260 4.07 6.92 -6.23
C ALA A 260 2.66 7.36 -6.63
N MET A 261 1.62 6.80 -5.99
CA MET A 261 0.23 7.23 -6.20
C MET A 261 0.04 8.72 -5.83
N VAL A 262 0.60 9.14 -4.69
CA VAL A 262 0.56 10.56 -4.27
C VAL A 262 1.38 11.44 -5.21
N ALA A 263 2.52 10.98 -5.70
CA ALA A 263 3.31 11.69 -6.70
C ALA A 263 2.53 11.84 -8.02
N GLY A 264 1.84 10.80 -8.47
CA GLY A 264 0.96 10.85 -9.64
C GLY A 264 -0.16 11.88 -9.48
N LEU A 265 -0.82 11.92 -8.31
CA LEU A 265 -1.81 12.95 -7.98
C LEU A 265 -1.19 14.35 -7.97
N ALA A 266 -0.03 14.52 -7.37
CA ALA A 266 0.69 15.80 -7.32
C ALA A 266 1.00 16.33 -8.72
N ILE A 267 1.35 15.45 -9.66
CA ILE A 267 1.55 15.79 -11.07
C ILE A 267 0.24 16.24 -11.71
N ARG A 268 -0.82 15.44 -11.57
CA ARG A 268 -2.11 15.69 -12.23
C ARG A 268 -2.78 16.97 -11.74
N LEU A 269 -2.64 17.26 -10.45
CA LEU A 269 -3.26 18.41 -9.79
C LEU A 269 -2.33 19.64 -9.72
N GLY A 270 -1.09 19.54 -10.20
CA GLY A 270 -0.09 20.62 -10.08
C GLY A 270 0.35 20.95 -8.64
N ASP A 271 0.06 20.07 -7.66
CA ASP A 271 0.30 20.33 -6.24
C ASP A 271 1.38 19.42 -5.63
N ALA A 272 2.62 19.91 -5.64
CA ALA A 272 3.75 19.22 -5.02
C ALA A 272 3.69 19.11 -3.48
N ARG A 273 2.78 19.84 -2.80
CA ARG A 273 2.62 19.77 -1.33
C ARG A 273 2.02 18.46 -0.86
N LEU A 274 1.40 17.70 -1.77
CA LEU A 274 0.82 16.39 -1.48
C LEU A 274 1.89 15.38 -1.05
N LEU A 275 3.10 15.45 -1.61
CA LEU A 275 4.22 14.60 -1.19
C LEU A 275 4.81 15.06 0.14
N HIS A 276 5.13 14.09 1.00
CA HIS A 276 5.90 14.32 2.22
C HIS A 276 7.38 14.58 1.91
N HIS A 277 8.13 14.96 2.94
CA HIS A 277 9.57 15.22 2.87
C HIS A 277 10.39 14.06 3.45
N PRO A 278 11.68 13.93 3.08
CA PRO A 278 12.56 12.90 3.64
C PRO A 278 12.72 12.95 5.17
N LYS A 279 12.54 14.13 5.79
CA LYS A 279 12.53 14.27 7.25
C LYS A 279 11.29 13.60 7.87
N ASP A 280 10.15 13.67 7.17
CA ASP A 280 8.89 13.06 7.61
C ASP A 280 9.03 11.53 7.58
N GLU A 281 9.65 10.98 6.53
CA GLU A 281 9.97 9.54 6.43
C GLU A 281 10.73 9.03 7.66
N THR A 282 11.72 9.82 8.11
CA THR A 282 12.52 9.49 9.29
C THR A 282 11.68 9.48 10.56
N ARG A 283 10.80 10.47 10.74
CA ARG A 283 9.96 10.59 11.94
C ARG A 283 8.89 9.48 11.97
N MET A 284 8.23 9.26 10.84
CA MET A 284 7.25 8.20 10.66
C MET A 284 7.83 6.82 10.95
N LEU A 285 8.99 6.47 10.37
CA LEU A 285 9.61 5.17 10.59
C LEU A 285 10.04 4.97 12.05
N LYS A 286 10.65 6.00 12.66
CA LYS A 286 11.02 5.97 14.08
C LYS A 286 9.79 5.75 14.96
N ALA A 287 8.72 6.50 14.75
CA ALA A 287 7.48 6.37 15.52
C ALA A 287 6.84 5.00 15.36
N CYS A 288 6.79 4.47 14.13
CA CYS A 288 6.28 3.14 13.80
C CYS A 288 7.01 2.04 14.59
N VAL A 289 8.36 2.07 14.57
CA VAL A 289 9.22 1.11 15.25
C VAL A 289 9.13 1.23 16.77
N LEU A 290 9.10 2.46 17.30
CA LEU A 290 8.94 2.71 18.75
C LEU A 290 7.58 2.22 19.27
N ALA A 291 6.53 2.35 18.46
CA ALA A 291 5.21 1.80 18.75
C ALA A 291 5.13 0.26 18.59
N GLY A 292 6.24 -0.38 18.22
CA GLY A 292 6.44 -1.82 18.31
C GLY A 292 6.46 -2.57 16.98
N ALA A 293 6.27 -1.89 15.84
CA ALA A 293 6.45 -2.52 14.53
C ALA A 293 7.91 -2.97 14.34
N ARG A 294 8.08 -3.98 13.50
CA ARG A 294 9.38 -4.58 13.17
C ARG A 294 9.59 -4.56 11.68
N ASP A 295 10.83 -4.63 11.24
CA ASP A 295 11.15 -4.83 9.84
C ASP A 295 10.62 -6.19 9.35
N GLY A 296 9.92 -6.23 8.21
CA GLY A 296 9.22 -7.42 7.72
C GLY A 296 10.13 -8.61 7.38
N ILE A 297 11.40 -8.34 7.06
CA ILE A 297 12.38 -9.37 6.69
C ILE A 297 13.16 -9.86 7.91
N SER A 298 13.77 -8.94 8.66
CA SER A 298 14.62 -9.28 9.81
C SER A 298 13.81 -9.60 11.08
N ALA A 299 12.53 -9.21 11.14
CA ALA A 299 11.69 -9.27 12.33
C ALA A 299 12.32 -8.53 13.54
N GLN A 300 13.19 -7.56 13.30
CA GLN A 300 13.85 -6.76 14.33
C GLN A 300 13.26 -5.34 14.38
N ARG A 301 13.33 -4.69 15.55
CA ARG A 301 12.99 -3.27 15.69
C ARG A 301 14.14 -2.42 15.16
N ARG A 302 14.19 -2.26 13.85
CA ARG A 302 15.22 -1.48 13.15
C ARG A 302 14.57 -0.39 12.32
N LEU A 303 15.30 0.70 12.10
CA LEU A 303 14.91 1.77 11.18
C LEU A 303 15.14 1.34 9.73
N THR A 304 14.50 0.24 9.36
CA THR A 304 14.50 -0.34 8.03
C THR A 304 13.07 -0.70 7.65
N VAL A 305 12.82 -0.71 6.34
CA VAL A 305 11.63 -1.30 5.75
C VAL A 305 12.13 -2.33 4.77
N ASP A 306 11.70 -3.58 4.94
CA ASP A 306 12.09 -4.67 4.07
C ASP A 306 13.60 -4.93 3.93
N ALA A 307 14.30 -4.80 5.06
CA ALA A 307 15.76 -4.79 5.20
C ALA A 307 16.48 -3.65 4.47
N LEU A 308 15.74 -2.70 3.89
CA LEU A 308 16.29 -1.53 3.23
C LEU A 308 16.47 -0.37 4.23
N SER A 309 17.67 0.19 4.24
CA SER A 309 18.08 1.23 5.20
C SER A 309 17.20 2.49 5.12
N LEU A 310 17.04 3.18 6.27
CA LEU A 310 16.44 4.52 6.32
C LEU A 310 17.06 5.50 5.31
N LYS A 311 18.38 5.39 5.02
CA LYS A 311 19.03 6.23 4.01
C LYS A 311 18.40 6.04 2.63
N LEU A 312 18.11 4.80 2.25
CA LEU A 312 17.44 4.49 0.98
C LEU A 312 15.97 4.94 0.99
N GLN A 313 15.24 4.69 2.09
CA GLN A 313 13.86 5.17 2.26
C GLN A 313 13.75 6.68 2.00
N ARG A 314 14.65 7.47 2.63
CA ARG A 314 14.75 8.93 2.44
C ARG A 314 15.12 9.31 1.01
N ALA A 315 16.06 8.59 0.39
CA ALA A 315 16.52 8.89 -0.96
C ALA A 315 15.40 8.72 -1.99
N VAL A 316 14.57 7.68 -1.86
CA VAL A 316 13.39 7.48 -2.72
C VAL A 316 12.43 8.67 -2.62
N VAL A 317 12.13 9.14 -1.41
CA VAL A 317 11.29 10.34 -1.21
C VAL A 317 11.91 11.58 -1.87
N THR A 318 13.22 11.79 -1.73
CA THR A 318 13.92 12.89 -2.42
C THR A 318 13.79 12.81 -3.93
N LEU A 319 13.97 11.62 -4.52
CA LEU A 319 13.86 11.40 -5.96
C LEU A 319 12.44 11.64 -6.47
N LEU A 320 11.42 11.15 -5.77
CA LEU A 320 10.01 11.39 -6.12
C LEU A 320 9.68 12.88 -6.12
N ARG A 321 10.11 13.62 -5.09
CA ARG A 321 9.93 15.08 -5.03
C ARG A 321 10.63 15.79 -6.19
N GLY A 322 11.87 15.39 -6.50
CA GLY A 322 12.62 15.94 -7.62
C GLY A 322 11.94 15.68 -8.97
N ALA A 323 11.34 14.50 -9.14
CA ALA A 323 10.58 14.16 -10.34
C ALA A 323 9.32 15.04 -10.48
N VAL A 324 8.57 15.25 -9.40
CA VAL A 324 7.37 16.11 -9.40
C VAL A 324 7.72 17.58 -9.62
N ALA A 325 8.79 18.08 -9.01
CA ALA A 325 9.18 19.49 -9.11
C ALA A 325 9.55 19.93 -10.54
N ARG A 326 10.03 19.01 -11.38
CA ARG A 326 10.43 19.29 -12.77
C ARG A 326 9.29 19.74 -13.68
N LEU A 327 8.02 19.50 -13.32
CA LEU A 327 6.88 20.01 -14.09
C LEU A 327 6.71 21.52 -13.98
N LYS A 328 6.88 22.08 -12.77
CA LYS A 328 6.73 23.52 -12.53
C LYS A 328 7.75 24.35 -13.31
N ALA A 329 8.97 23.82 -13.47
CA ALA A 329 10.05 24.49 -14.20
C ALA A 329 9.91 24.43 -15.74
N SER A 330 9.08 23.53 -16.28
CA SER A 330 8.82 23.45 -17.72
C SER A 330 7.64 24.32 -18.18
N GLU A 331 6.74 24.70 -17.27
CA GLU A 331 5.61 25.61 -17.57
C GLU A 331 5.97 27.10 -17.41
N SER A 332 7.09 27.40 -16.75
CA SER A 332 7.58 28.77 -16.52
C SER A 332 8.69 29.21 -17.49
N ASN A 333 9.03 28.36 -18.48
CA ASN A 333 10.02 28.62 -19.54
C ASN A 333 9.38 28.57 -20.95
N LEU A 334 8.06 28.75 -21.03
CA LEU A 334 7.27 28.96 -22.24
C LEU A 334 6.46 30.25 -22.06
#